data_AF-A0AA91M3L2-F1
#
_entry.id   AF-A0AA91M3L2-F1
#
_cell.length_a   1.000
_cell.length_b   1.000
_cell.length_c   1.000
_cell.angle_alpha   90.00
_cell.angle_beta   90.00
_cell.angle_gamma   90.00
#
_symmetry.space_group_name_H-M   'P 1'
#
loop_
_entity.id
_entity.type
_entity.pdbx_description
1 polymer ?
#
loop_
_entity_poly.entity_id
_entity_poly.type
_entity_poly.pdbx_seq_one_letter_code
_entity_poly.pdbx_strand_id
1 'polypeptide(L)' 'MLSTSSSCSFGRTDGDTVIVATTVKVKGGGGSVIKAGTKVRGIRLIADGVGDHDIDANVPGLGRMQLKSSVVKKVG' A
#
# COMPACT_ATOMS: atom_id res chain seq x y z
N MET A 1 6.17 -27.52 24.68
CA MET A 1 5.96 -26.06 24.62
C MET A 1 5.95 -25.65 23.16
N LEU A 2 4.77 -25.38 22.60
CA LEU A 2 4.67 -24.74 21.28
C LEU A 2 5.07 -23.27 21.42
N SER A 3 5.95 -22.78 20.55
CA SER A 3 6.10 -21.33 20.33
C SER A 3 6.40 -21.07 18.85
N THR A 4 5.28 -20.80 18.17
CA THR A 4 5.12 -19.88 17.04
C THR A 4 5.96 -20.11 15.78
N SER A 5 5.40 -20.94 14.89
CA SER A 5 5.02 -20.54 13.53
C SER A 5 5.78 -19.33 12.95
N SER A 6 6.96 -19.56 12.38
CA SER A 6 7.52 -18.67 11.36
C SER A 6 6.70 -18.87 10.10
N SER A 7 5.52 -18.24 10.11
CA SER A 7 4.56 -18.15 9.03
C SER A 7 5.27 -18.02 7.68
N CYS A 8 5.00 -18.97 6.78
CA CYS A 8 5.10 -18.75 5.34
C CYS A 8 4.23 -17.54 4.96
N SER A 9 4.71 -16.32 5.22
CA SER A 9 3.97 -15.13 4.87
C SER A 9 4.17 -14.88 3.40
N PHE A 10 3.07 -14.98 2.66
CA PHE A 10 2.95 -14.73 1.23
C PHE A 10 3.30 -13.26 0.89
N GLY A 11 4.59 -12.93 0.98
CA GLY A 11 5.33 -12.10 0.03
C GLY A 11 5.13 -10.60 -0.03
N ARG A 12 4.68 -9.95 1.05
CA ARG A 12 4.69 -8.47 1.11
C ARG A 12 5.21 -8.05 2.48
N THR A 13 6.38 -7.45 2.49
CA THR A 13 7.11 -7.03 3.69
C THR A 13 6.89 -5.54 3.89
N ASP A 14 6.88 -5.09 5.14
CA ASP A 14 7.01 -3.67 5.42
C ASP A 14 8.30 -3.13 4.80
N GLY A 15 8.19 -2.00 4.09
CA GLY A 15 9.29 -1.43 3.31
C GLY A 15 9.33 -1.82 1.83
N ASP A 16 8.47 -2.71 1.35
CA ASP A 16 8.42 -3.09 -0.07
C ASP A 16 8.12 -1.89 -1.01
N THR A 17 8.42 -2.08 -2.29
CA THR A 17 8.06 -1.11 -3.34
C THR A 17 6.87 -1.60 -4.15
N VAL A 18 5.90 -0.73 -4.34
CA VAL A 18 4.67 -1.02 -5.06
C VAL A 18 4.44 0.02 -6.14
N ILE A 19 3.70 -0.36 -7.18
CA ILE A 19 3.30 0.56 -8.24
C ILE A 19 1.79 0.67 -8.21
N VAL A 20 1.29 1.87 -8.41
CA VAL A 20 -0.13 2.08 -8.64
C VAL A 20 -0.50 1.45 -9.99
N ALA A 21 -1.45 0.53 -9.99
CA ALA A 21 -1.87 -0.20 -11.19
C ALA A 21 -2.88 0.61 -12.02
N THR A 22 -3.72 1.40 -11.36
CA THR A 22 -4.80 2.17 -11.99
C THR A 22 -4.78 3.63 -11.52
N THR A 23 -5.14 4.56 -12.40
CA THR A 23 -5.20 5.97 -12.06
C THR A 23 -6.45 6.22 -11.22
N VAL A 24 -6.27 6.64 -9.98
CA VAL A 24 -7.37 6.94 -9.05
C VAL A 24 -7.27 8.38 -8.57
N LYS A 25 -8.41 9.05 -8.59
CA LYS A 25 -8.55 10.40 -8.05
C LYS A 25 -8.90 10.32 -6.57
N VAL A 26 -8.06 10.89 -5.73
CA VAL A 26 -8.26 10.86 -4.28
C VAL A 26 -9.26 11.95 -3.92
N LYS A 27 -10.46 11.55 -3.53
CA LYS A 27 -11.51 12.46 -3.09
C LYS A 27 -11.25 12.79 -1.61
N GLY A 28 -10.41 13.80 -1.34
CA GLY A 28 -10.10 14.24 0.03
C GLY A 28 -8.79 15.02 0.20
N GLY A 29 -7.82 14.85 -0.71
CA GLY A 29 -6.50 15.49 -0.61
C GLY A 29 -6.30 16.70 -1.54
N GLY A 30 -7.30 17.58 -1.66
CA GLY A 30 -7.19 18.79 -2.50
C GLY A 30 -7.23 18.56 -4.02
N GLY A 31 -7.78 17.42 -4.48
CA GLY A 31 -7.94 17.12 -5.92
C GLY A 31 -6.76 16.37 -6.56
N SER A 32 -5.82 15.90 -5.74
CA SER A 32 -4.66 15.15 -6.19
C SER A 32 -5.05 13.85 -6.91
N VAL A 33 -4.48 13.66 -8.10
CA VAL A 33 -4.71 12.49 -8.97
C VAL A 33 -3.47 11.61 -8.91
N ILE A 34 -3.63 10.37 -8.43
CA ILE A 34 -2.55 9.39 -8.44
C ILE A 34 -2.63 8.64 -9.77
N LYS A 35 -1.65 8.86 -10.65
CA LYS A 35 -1.59 8.18 -11.94
C LYS A 35 -1.11 6.73 -11.79
N ALA A 36 -1.65 5.84 -12.61
CA ALA A 36 -1.09 4.51 -12.81
C ALA A 36 0.38 4.64 -13.22
N GLY A 37 1.25 3.79 -12.66
CA GLY A 37 2.70 3.87 -12.86
C GLY A 37 3.44 4.67 -11.79
N THR A 38 2.73 5.33 -10.87
CA THR A 38 3.37 5.98 -9.71
C THR A 38 4.02 4.91 -8.83
N LYS A 39 5.35 4.98 -8.66
CA LYS A 39 6.10 4.11 -7.77
C LYS A 39 6.04 4.66 -6.35
N VAL A 40 5.62 3.82 -5.43
CA VAL A 40 5.50 4.15 -4.01
C VAL A 40 6.39 3.20 -3.23
N ARG A 41 7.25 3.76 -2.38
CA ARG A 41 8.25 3.03 -1.60
C ARG A 41 7.93 3.18 -0.12
N GLY A 42 8.30 2.19 0.68
CA GLY A 42 8.03 2.23 2.12
C GLY A 42 6.58 1.91 2.44
N ILE A 43 6.03 0.85 1.84
CA ILE A 43 4.68 0.40 2.18
C ILE A 43 4.65 -0.31 3.53
N ARG A 44 3.53 -0.23 4.24
CA ARG A 44 3.26 -1.00 5.45
C ARG A 44 1.90 -1.66 5.31
N LEU A 45 1.84 -2.93 5.68
CA LEU A 45 0.56 -3.63 5.82
C LEU A 45 0.00 -3.26 7.18
N ILE A 46 -1.20 -2.68 7.19
CA ILE A 46 -1.93 -2.40 8.42
C ILE A 46 -3.02 -3.46 8.53
N ALA A 47 -2.94 -4.32 9.54
CA ALA A 47 -3.98 -5.32 9.81
C ALA A 47 -5.26 -4.69 10.40
N ASP A 48 -5.11 -3.56 11.09
CA ASP A 48 -6.18 -2.78 11.72
C ASP A 48 -6.55 -1.53 10.91
N GLY A 49 -6.60 -1.65 9.57
CA GLY A 49 -6.98 -0.56 8.68
C GLY A 49 -8.43 -0.10 8.92
N VAL A 50 -8.72 1.17 8.62
CA VAL A 50 -10.10 1.69 8.66
C VAL A 50 -10.80 1.29 7.36
N GLY A 51 -11.68 0.29 7.43
CA GLY A 51 -12.42 -0.24 6.28
C GLY A 51 -11.59 -1.20 5.41
N ASP A 52 -11.67 -1.06 4.09
CA ASP A 52 -11.01 -1.93 3.10
C ASP A 52 -9.58 -1.51 2.71
N HIS A 53 -8.93 -0.67 3.52
CA HIS A 53 -7.64 -0.07 3.20
C HIS A 53 -6.51 -0.71 4.03
N ASP A 54 -6.02 -1.86 3.59
CA ASP A 54 -4.97 -2.63 4.29
C ASP A 54 -3.52 -2.17 4.05
N ILE A 55 -3.27 -1.28 3.07
CA ILE A 55 -1.89 -0.93 2.70
C ILE A 55 -1.66 0.57 2.91
N ASP A 56 -0.80 0.90 3.87
CA ASP A 56 -0.25 2.25 4.00
C ASP A 56 0.92 2.41 3.03
N ALA A 57 0.93 3.51 2.30
CA ALA A 57 2.00 3.82 1.37
C ALA A 57 2.33 5.32 1.43
N ASN A 58 3.62 5.66 1.43
CA ASN A 58 4.04 7.05 1.45
C ASN A 58 4.30 7.56 0.03
N VAL A 59 3.39 8.39 -0.49
CA VAL A 59 3.51 8.96 -1.84
C VAL A 59 4.31 10.26 -1.77
N PRO A 60 5.44 10.37 -2.48
CA PRO A 60 6.23 11.61 -2.49
C PRO A 60 5.40 12.74 -3.12
N GLY A 61 5.30 13.87 -2.41
CA GLY A 61 4.51 15.04 -2.82
C GLY A 61 3.03 15.03 -2.40
N LEU A 62 2.52 13.90 -1.90
CA LEU A 62 1.13 13.74 -1.44
C LEU A 62 1.05 13.41 0.06
N GLY A 63 2.04 12.69 0.60
CA GLY A 63 2.09 12.24 1.98
C GLY A 63 1.71 10.78 2.16
N ARG A 64 1.41 10.39 3.40
CA ARG A 64 0.96 9.02 3.73
C ARG A 64 -0.47 8.81 3.28
N MET A 65 -0.71 7.72 2.56
CA MET A 65 -2.03 7.39 2.05
C MET A 65 -2.30 5.90 2.17
N GLN A 66 -3.52 5.58 2.60
CA GLN A 66 -3.99 4.22 2.70
C GLN A 66 -4.65 3.81 1.39
N LEU A 67 -4.12 2.77 0.75
CA LEU A 67 -4.58 2.22 -0.51
C LEU A 67 -5.02 0.78 -0.32
N LYS A 68 -5.99 0.35 -1.12
CA LYS A 68 -6.41 -1.05 -1.18
C LYS A 68 -5.44 -1.85 -2.03
N SER A 69 -5.20 -3.10 -1.67
CA SER A 69 -4.41 -4.07 -2.46
C SER A 69 -4.87 -4.19 -3.91
N SER A 70 -6.15 -3.94 -4.20
CA SER A 70 -6.71 -3.98 -5.56
C SER A 70 -6.19 -2.89 -6.49
N VAL A 71 -5.73 -1.74 -5.98
CA VAL A 71 -5.25 -0.62 -6.82
C VAL A 71 -3.72 -0.53 -6.90
N VAL A 72 -3.01 -1.36 -6.13
CA VAL A 72 -1.55 -1.42 -6.11
C VAL A 72 -1.06 -2.78 -6.56
N LYS A 73 -0.05 -2.80 -7.43
CA LYS A 73 0.66 -4.01 -7.85
C LYS A 73 2.07 -4.03 -7.26
N LYS A 74 2.59 -5.22 -6.98
CA LYS A 74 3.98 -5.37 -6.54
C LYS A 74 4.93 -5.01 -7.70
N VAL A 75 6.02 -4.30 -7.40
CA VAL A 75 7.15 -4.22 -8.35
C VAL A 75 7.84 -5.58 -8.30
N GLY A 76 7.85 -6.30 -9.41
CA GLY A 76 8.73 -7.46 -9.60
C GLY A 76 10.18 -7.03 -9.74
#